data_AF-A0A0C9XK93-F1
#
_entry.id   AF-A0A0C9XK93-F1
#
_cell.length_a   1.000
_cell.length_b   1.000
_cell.length_c   1.000
_cell.angle_alpha   90.00
_cell.angle_beta   90.00
_cell.angle_gamma   90.00
#
_symmetry.space_group_name_H-M   'P 1'
#
loop_
_entity.id
_entity.type
_entity.pdbx_description
1 polymer ?
#
loop_
_entity_poly.entity_id
_entity_poly.type
_entity_poly.pdbx_seq_one_letter_code
_entity_poly.pdbx_strand_id
1 'polypeptide(L)'
;DLHFGHSRPGAYMLPKALFSRERAAHVDELVRARLKEHTAQEQLQQVSAAPGLCAEHAKLQYNIIKTMLDRANKEVSILLMTMKGLEGTKHGN
;
A
#
# COMPACT_ATOMS: atom_id res chain seq x y z
N ASP A 1 37.80 -1.73 -10.71
CA ASP A 1 37.93 -1.35 -9.30
C ASP A 1 36.98 -0.25 -8.90
N LEU A 2 35.92 -0.61 -8.18
CA LEU A 2 35.08 0.31 -7.41
C LEU A 2 35.42 0.05 -5.94
N HIS A 3 36.25 0.90 -5.35
CA HIS A 3 36.56 0.82 -3.94
C HIS A 3 35.34 1.26 -3.13
N PHE A 4 34.67 0.29 -2.50
CA PHE A 4 33.72 0.54 -1.43
C PHE A 4 34.49 1.12 -0.24
N GLY A 5 34.63 2.43 -0.24
CA GLY A 5 35.19 3.21 0.86
C GLY A 5 34.37 2.99 2.13
N HIS A 6 35.10 2.73 3.22
CA HIS A 6 34.69 2.54 4.60
C HIS A 6 33.45 3.33 5.03
N SER A 7 32.27 2.75 4.83
CA SER A 7 31.02 3.24 5.40
C SER A 7 30.82 2.55 6.74
N ARG A 8 30.85 3.32 7.83
CA ARG A 8 30.59 2.83 9.19
C ARG A 8 29.31 1.98 9.23
N PRO A 9 29.27 0.88 10.01
CA PRO A 9 28.03 0.14 10.21
C PRO A 9 27.04 1.07 10.93
N GLY A 10 25.99 1.51 10.23
CA GLY A 10 24.89 2.29 10.80
C GLY A 10 24.38 3.49 10.01
N ALA A 11 24.98 3.87 8.88
CA ALA A 11 24.65 5.14 8.18
C ALA A 11 23.75 5.00 6.94
N TYR A 12 22.93 3.96 6.83
CA TYR A 12 21.79 3.92 5.90
C TYR A 12 20.49 4.19 6.66
N MET A 13 20.47 5.22 7.50
CA MET A 13 19.20 5.69 8.05
C MET A 13 18.49 6.47 6.94
N LEU A 14 17.58 5.78 6.24
CA LEU A 14 16.53 6.40 5.43
C LEU A 14 16.02 7.63 6.19
N PRO A 15 16.01 8.83 5.58
CA PRO A 15 15.78 10.10 6.27
C PRO A 15 14.60 10.01 7.24
N LYS A 16 14.76 10.48 8.49
CA LYS A 16 13.68 10.50 9.51
C LYS A 16 12.38 11.13 8.98
N ALA A 17 12.50 12.04 8.02
CA ALA A 17 11.38 12.57 7.26
C ALA A 17 10.52 11.45 6.64
N LEU A 18 11.11 10.44 5.99
CA LEU A 18 10.39 9.33 5.37
C LEU A 18 9.69 8.38 6.36
N PHE A 19 10.01 8.46 7.67
CA PHE A 19 9.50 7.56 8.72
C PHE A 19 8.83 8.28 9.89
N SER A 20 8.00 9.28 9.61
CA SER A 20 7.09 9.82 10.64
C SER A 20 6.08 8.74 11.10
N ARG A 21 5.69 8.75 12.39
CA ARG A 21 4.62 7.87 12.92
C ARG A 21 3.33 7.94 12.10
N GLU A 22 2.99 9.12 11.62
CA GLU A 22 1.82 9.36 10.75
C GLU A 22 1.93 8.60 9.42
N ARG A 23 3.06 8.71 8.71
CA ARG A 23 3.32 7.89 7.50
C ARG A 23 3.29 6.39 7.77
N ALA A 24 3.85 5.94 8.88
CA ALA A 24 3.82 4.52 9.24
C ALA A 24 2.37 4.02 9.41
N ALA A 25 1.51 4.80 10.06
CA ALA A 25 0.09 4.47 10.20
C ALA A 25 -0.63 4.35 8.85
N HIS A 26 -0.37 5.27 7.92
CA HIS A 26 -0.97 5.19 6.58
C HIS A 26 -0.44 4.00 5.75
N VAL A 27 0.85 3.68 5.85
CA VAL A 27 1.41 2.49 5.20
C VAL A 27 0.75 1.23 5.79
N ASP A 28 0.56 1.14 7.11
CA ASP A 28 -0.15 0.05 7.75
C ASP A 28 -1.61 -0.07 7.26
N GLU A 29 -2.32 1.04 7.10
CA GLU A 29 -3.67 1.07 6.52
C GLU A 29 -3.70 0.55 5.09
N LEU A 30 -2.69 0.88 4.27
CA LEU A 30 -2.54 0.36 2.92
C LEU A 30 -2.26 -1.14 2.91
N VAL A 31 -1.38 -1.63 3.79
CA VAL A 31 -1.08 -3.06 3.93
C VAL A 31 -2.35 -3.83 4.30
N ARG A 32 -3.14 -3.33 5.26
CA ARG A 32 -4.43 -3.94 5.62
C ARG A 32 -5.42 -3.95 4.45
N ALA A 33 -5.46 -2.88 3.65
CA ALA A 33 -6.32 -2.82 2.46
C ALA A 33 -5.91 -3.86 1.40
N ARG A 34 -4.60 -4.02 1.17
CA ARG A 34 -4.06 -5.05 0.25
C ARG A 34 -4.36 -6.46 0.72
N LEU A 35 -4.18 -6.74 2.01
CA LEU A 35 -4.54 -8.04 2.59
C LEU A 35 -6.02 -8.34 2.42
N LYS A 36 -6.89 -7.36 2.65
CA LYS A 36 -8.34 -7.51 2.46
C LYS A 36 -8.70 -7.79 0.99
N GLU A 37 -8.05 -7.13 0.04
CA GLU A 37 -8.23 -7.40 -1.39
C GLU A 37 -7.83 -8.82 -1.74
N HIS A 38 -6.65 -9.26 -1.27
CA HIS A 38 -6.15 -10.61 -1.48
C HIS A 38 -7.11 -11.67 -0.95
N THR A 39 -7.59 -11.52 0.29
CA THR A 39 -8.57 -12.44 0.88
C THR A 39 -9.88 -12.49 0.08
N ALA A 40 -10.35 -11.35 -0.45
CA ALA A 40 -11.54 -11.32 -1.29
C ALA A 40 -11.32 -12.06 -2.63
N GLN A 41 -10.13 -11.93 -3.22
CA GLN A 41 -9.76 -12.67 -4.44
C GLN A 41 -9.67 -14.17 -4.19
N GLU A 42 -9.07 -14.60 -3.07
CA GLU A 42 -9.03 -16.02 -2.67
C GLU A 42 -10.45 -16.60 -2.50
N GLN A 43 -11.37 -15.85 -1.88
CA GLN A 43 -12.77 -16.25 -1.75
C GLN A 43 -13.44 -16.45 -3.12
N LEU A 44 -13.22 -15.52 -4.07
CA LEU A 44 -13.76 -15.66 -5.42
C LEU A 44 -13.18 -16.88 -6.15
N GLN A 45 -11.89 -17.17 -5.98
CA GLN A 45 -11.26 -18.36 -6.57
C GLN A 45 -11.86 -19.66 -6.02
N GLN A 46 -12.10 -19.72 -4.71
CA GLN A 46 -12.73 -20.88 -4.07
C GLN A 46 -14.16 -21.14 -4.58
N VAL A 47 -14.95 -20.07 -4.78
CA VAL A 47 -16.33 -20.18 -5.27
C VAL A 47 -16.38 -20.44 -6.78
N SER A 48 -15.41 -19.94 -7.55
CA SER A 48 -15.36 -20.16 -9.02
C SER A 48 -15.16 -21.63 -9.41
N ALA A 49 -14.72 -22.49 -8.48
CA ALA A 49 -14.57 -23.92 -8.70
C ALA A 49 -15.90 -24.71 -8.59
N ALA A 50 -16.98 -24.09 -8.10
CA ALA A 50 -18.28 -24.74 -7.88
C ALA A 50 -19.32 -24.34 -8.96
N PRO A 51 -19.77 -25.27 -9.83
CA PRO A 51 -20.80 -24.97 -10.83
C PRO A 51 -22.15 -24.67 -10.14
N GLY A 52 -22.76 -23.51 -10.43
CA GLY A 52 -24.13 -23.19 -10.02
C GLY A 52 -24.34 -21.93 -9.16
N LEU A 53 -23.28 -21.26 -8.70
CA LEU A 53 -23.36 -20.15 -7.74
C LEU A 53 -23.25 -18.75 -8.38
N CYS A 54 -24.01 -18.49 -9.45
CA CYS A 54 -23.94 -17.24 -10.23
C CYS A 54 -24.20 -15.96 -9.38
N ALA A 55 -25.16 -16.00 -8.46
CA ALA A 55 -25.50 -14.84 -7.62
C ALA A 55 -24.43 -14.55 -6.54
N GLU A 56 -23.82 -15.58 -5.96
CA GLU A 56 -22.73 -15.39 -4.99
C GLU A 56 -21.46 -14.89 -5.68
N HIS A 57 -21.22 -15.33 -6.91
CA HIS A 57 -20.11 -14.88 -7.75
C HIS A 57 -20.20 -13.38 -8.04
N ALA A 58 -21.35 -12.88 -8.47
CA ALA A 58 -21.58 -11.45 -8.72
C ALA A 58 -21.36 -10.59 -7.45
N LYS A 59 -21.82 -11.06 -6.29
CA LYS A 59 -21.62 -10.37 -5.00
C LYS A 59 -20.13 -10.33 -4.59
N LEU A 60 -19.40 -11.43 -4.80
CA LEU A 60 -17.96 -11.50 -4.53
C LEU A 60 -17.17 -10.59 -5.46
N GLN A 61 -17.50 -10.58 -6.75
CA GLN A 61 -16.90 -9.65 -7.73
C GLN A 61 -17.12 -8.18 -7.34
N TYR A 62 -18.34 -7.81 -6.96
CA TYR A 62 -18.64 -6.47 -6.46
C TYR A 62 -17.78 -6.11 -5.24
N ASN A 63 -17.67 -7.04 -4.28
CA ASN A 63 -16.86 -6.83 -3.07
C ASN A 63 -15.37 -6.65 -3.39
N ILE A 64 -14.83 -7.40 -4.36
CA ILE A 64 -13.46 -7.23 -4.82
C ILE A 64 -13.26 -5.86 -5.43
N ILE A 65 -14.11 -5.44 -6.37
CA ILE A 65 -14.02 -4.13 -7.03
C ILE A 65 -14.06 -3.00 -5.98
N LYS A 66 -14.98 -3.10 -5.01
CA LYS A 66 -15.07 -2.13 -3.91
C LYS A 66 -13.79 -2.09 -3.07
N THR A 67 -13.18 -3.23 -2.80
CA THR A 67 -11.94 -3.32 -2.00
C THR A 67 -10.72 -2.82 -2.77
N MET A 68 -10.64 -3.08 -4.08
CA MET A 68 -9.63 -2.52 -4.97
C MET A 68 -9.70 -0.99 -5.03
N LEU A 69 -10.91 -0.44 -5.07
CA LEU A 69 -11.12 1.01 -5.05
C LEU A 69 -10.67 1.63 -3.72
N ASP A 70 -10.99 1.00 -2.58
CA ASP A 70 -10.51 1.42 -1.26
C ASP A 70 -8.99 1.41 -1.16
N ARG A 71 -8.32 0.37 -1.67
CA ARG A 71 -6.86 0.31 -1.78
C ARG A 71 -6.32 1.46 -2.62
N ALA A 72 -6.87 1.68 -3.82
CA ALA A 72 -6.40 2.73 -4.72
C ALA A 72 -6.50 4.13 -4.08
N ASN A 73 -7.60 4.41 -3.37
CA ASN A 73 -7.76 5.67 -2.63
C ASN A 73 -6.69 5.86 -1.54
N LYS A 74 -6.33 4.79 -0.82
CA LYS A 74 -5.26 4.82 0.19
C LYS A 74 -3.88 5.06 -0.43
N GLU A 75 -3.60 4.43 -1.57
CA GLU A 75 -2.35 4.67 -2.32
C GLU A 75 -2.24 6.13 -2.77
N VAL A 76 -3.31 6.70 -3.33
CA VAL A 76 -3.35 8.13 -3.71
C VAL A 76 -3.13 9.03 -2.49
N SER A 77 -3.76 8.73 -1.35
CA SER A 77 -3.57 9.51 -0.11
C SER A 77 -2.10 9.55 0.33
N ILE A 78 -1.42 8.41 0.35
CA ILE A 78 0.00 8.30 0.73
C ILE A 78 0.89 9.09 -0.25
N LEU A 79 0.60 9.00 -1.56
CA LEU A 79 1.32 9.75 -2.58
C LEU A 79 1.16 11.26 -2.38
N LEU A 80 -0.07 11.74 -2.16
CA LEU A 80 -0.34 13.16 -1.89
C LEU A 80 0.38 13.67 -0.65
N MET A 81 0.41 12.90 0.44
CA MET A 81 1.17 13.25 1.65
C MET A 81 2.67 13.31 1.39
N THR A 82 3.19 12.37 0.60
CA THR A 82 4.61 12.33 0.24
C THR A 82 4.99 13.55 -0.60
N MET A 83 4.17 13.91 -1.59
CA MET A 83 4.38 15.10 -2.42
C MET A 83 4.36 16.39 -1.59
N LYS A 84 3.36 16.58 -0.71
CA LYS A 84 3.30 17.74 0.20
C LYS A 84 4.54 17.84 1.09
N GLY A 85 5.00 16.71 1.62
CA GLY A 85 6.22 16.66 2.43
C GLY A 85 7.47 17.09 1.67
N LEU A 86 7.55 16.80 0.37
CA LEU A 86 8.66 17.21 -0.49
C LEU A 86 8.59 18.68 -0.91
N GLU A 87 7.39 19.21 -1.17
CA GLU A 87 7.19 20.63 -1.50
C GLU A 87 7.52 21.55 -0.31
N GLY A 88 7.14 21.16 0.90
CA GLY A 88 7.47 21.90 2.12
C GLY A 88 8.97 22.00 2.41
N THR A 89 9.78 21.04 1.91
CA THR A 89 11.24 21.10 2.02
C THR A 89 11.92 21.99 0.99
N LYS A 90 11.22 22.43 -0.08
CA LYS A 90 11.79 23.33 -1.11
C LYS A 90 11.77 24.81 -0.71
N HIS A 91 10.93 25.22 0.24
CA HIS A 91 10.77 26.62 0.68
C HIS A 91 11.45 26.93 2.03
N GLY A 92 12.10 25.94 2.64
CA GLY A 92 12.89 26.10 3.86
C GLY A 92 14.37 25.88 3.59
N ASN A 93 14.99 26.76 2.80
CA ASN A 93 16.44 26.96 2.74
C ASN A 93 16.76 28.33 2.14
#